data_AF-A0A5D0SBC6-F1
#
_entry.id   AF-A0A5D0SBC6-F1
#
_cell.length_a   1.000
_cell.length_b   1.000
_cell.length_c   1.000
_cell.angle_alpha   90.00
_cell.angle_beta   90.00
_cell.angle_gamma   90.00
#
_symmetry.space_group_name_H-M   'P 1'
#
loop_
_entity.id
_entity.type
_entity.pdbx_description
1 polymer ?
#
loop_
_entity_poly.entity_id
_entity_poly.type
_entity_poly.pdbx_seq_one_letter_code
_entity_poly.pdbx_strand_id
1 'polypeptide(L)' 'MRGWCDAADLPKCTSHGLRKAFARRFAEASASPHEIMAVTGHATLAEVTRYARDANRSMLDDKAITRLG' A
#
# COMPACT_ATOMS: atom_id res chain seq x y z
N MET A 1 -19.21 -2.84 -7.26
CA MET A 1 -18.19 -2.43 -6.26
C MET A 1 -18.69 -1.34 -5.31
N ARG A 2 -19.36 -0.27 -5.80
CA ARG A 2 -19.93 0.81 -4.95
C ARG A 2 -20.74 0.32 -3.75
N GLY A 3 -21.63 -0.67 -3.93
CA GLY A 3 -22.48 -1.19 -2.85
C GLY A 3 -21.74 -1.68 -1.60
N TRP A 4 -20.49 -2.13 -1.71
CA TRP A 4 -19.68 -2.50 -0.54
C TRP A 4 -19.20 -1.28 0.25
N CYS A 5 -18.90 -0.18 -0.46
CA CYS A 5 -18.56 1.08 0.19
C CYS A 5 -19.81 1.73 0.80
N ASP A 6 -20.97 1.60 0.15
CA ASP A 6 -22.24 2.11 0.70
C ASP A 6 -22.65 1.34 1.96
N ALA A 7 -22.55 0.00 1.95
CA ALA A 7 -22.82 -0.83 3.11
C ALA A 7 -21.87 -0.56 4.29
N ALA A 8 -20.66 -0.06 4.02
CA ALA A 8 -19.67 0.33 5.02
C ALA A 8 -19.77 1.82 5.42
N ASP A 9 -20.78 2.55 4.95
CA ASP A 9 -20.97 4.00 5.16
C ASP A 9 -19.75 4.86 4.74
N LEU A 10 -19.17 4.51 3.58
CA LEU A 10 -18.02 5.20 2.99
C LEU A 10 -18.43 5.92 1.69
N PRO A 11 -19.21 7.02 1.76
CA PRO A 11 -19.75 7.69 0.58
C PRO A 11 -18.66 8.33 -0.29
N LYS A 12 -17.54 8.73 0.32
CA LYS A 12 -16.41 9.41 -0.36
C LYS A 12 -15.31 8.45 -0.84
N CYS A 13 -15.38 7.16 -0.54
CA CYS A 13 -14.31 6.21 -0.86
C CYS A 13 -14.75 5.19 -1.90
N THR A 14 -13.92 4.89 -2.88
CA THR A 14 -14.19 3.77 -3.81
C THR A 14 -13.42 2.54 -3.37
N SER A 15 -13.90 1.32 -3.71
CA SER A 15 -13.18 0.08 -3.37
C SER A 15 -11.75 0.07 -3.92
N HIS A 16 -11.56 0.62 -5.12
CA HIS A 16 -10.23 0.79 -5.71
C HIS A 16 -9.39 1.83 -4.93
N GLY A 17 -9.99 2.94 -4.50
CA GLY A 17 -9.33 3.93 -3.64
C GLY A 17 -8.90 3.36 -2.30
N LEU A 18 -9.72 2.52 -1.68
CA LEU A 18 -9.39 1.82 -0.43
C LEU A 18 -8.22 0.85 -0.62
N ARG A 19 -8.17 0.12 -1.74
CA ARG A 19 -7.03 -0.75 -2.07
C ARG A 19 -5.72 0.04 -2.18
N LYS A 20 -5.75 1.23 -2.80
CA LYS A 20 -4.58 2.14 -2.85
C LYS A 20 -4.17 2.61 -1.45
N ALA A 21 -5.15 3.03 -0.64
CA ALA A 21 -4.90 3.47 0.73
C ALA A 21 -4.29 2.36 1.58
N PHE A 22 -4.72 1.11 1.39
CA PHE A 22 -4.18 -0.06 2.09
C PHE A 22 -2.73 -0.33 1.70
N ALA A 23 -2.40 -0.28 0.40
CA ALA A 23 -1.03 -0.41 -0.08
C ALA A 23 -0.11 0.67 0.51
N ARG A 24 -0.59 1.92 0.59
CA ARG A 24 0.15 3.03 1.21
C ARG A 24 0.39 2.80 2.70
N ARG A 25 -0.64 2.39 3.47
CA ARG A 25 -0.51 2.13 4.91
C ARG A 25 0.50 1.03 5.22
N PHE A 26 0.55 -0.02 4.40
CA PHE A 26 1.58 -1.04 4.58
C PHE A 26 2.98 -0.55 4.24
N ALA A 27 3.13 0.27 3.21
CA ALA A 27 4.42 0.91 2.92
C ALA A 27 4.87 1.83 4.07
N GLU A 28 3.96 2.58 4.67
CA GLU A 28 4.21 3.38 5.89
C GLU A 28 4.55 2.48 7.11
N ALA A 29 3.98 1.28 7.18
CA ALA A 29 4.39 0.24 8.14
C ALA A 29 5.71 -0.48 7.73
N SER A 30 6.39 0.02 6.70
CA SER A 30 7.64 -0.52 6.15
C SER A 30 7.56 -1.97 5.67
N ALA A 31 6.40 -2.38 5.18
CA ALA A 31 6.27 -3.61 4.41
C ALA A 31 6.93 -3.43 3.04
N SER A 32 7.62 -4.47 2.58
CA SER A 32 8.19 -4.52 1.24
C SER A 32 7.09 -4.54 0.17
N PRO A 33 7.38 -4.07 -1.06
CA PRO A 33 6.44 -4.17 -2.17
C PRO A 33 5.90 -5.59 -2.41
N HIS A 34 6.69 -6.64 -2.12
CA HIS A 34 6.26 -8.03 -2.25
C HIS A 34 5.24 -8.44 -1.18
N GLU A 35 5.45 -8.05 0.08
CA GLU A 35 4.48 -8.30 1.16
C GLU A 35 3.17 -7.57 0.88
N ILE A 36 3.25 -6.31 0.43
CA ILE A 36 2.08 -5.53 0.05
C ILE A 36 1.33 -6.22 -1.10
N MET A 37 2.05 -6.68 -2.14
CA MET A 37 1.48 -7.40 -3.28
C MET A 37 0.72 -8.67 -2.84
N ALA A 38 1.32 -9.46 -1.96
CA ALA A 38 0.73 -10.69 -1.43
C ALA A 38 -0.59 -10.42 -0.68
N VAL A 39 -0.65 -9.36 0.13
CA VAL A 39 -1.86 -9.02 0.90
C VAL A 39 -2.94 -8.35 0.04
N THR A 40 -2.53 -7.49 -0.90
CA THR A 40 -3.47 -6.70 -1.70
C THR A 40 -3.95 -7.40 -2.97
N GLY A 41 -3.30 -8.50 -3.36
CA GLY A 41 -3.64 -9.29 -4.54
C GLY A 41 -3.36 -8.57 -5.87
N HIS A 42 -2.40 -7.64 -5.90
CA HIS A 42 -2.01 -7.01 -7.17
C HIS A 42 -1.31 -8.02 -8.07
N ALA A 43 -1.62 -7.97 -9.37
CA ALA A 43 -1.05 -8.89 -10.36
C ALA A 43 0.41 -8.56 -10.66
N THR A 44 0.80 -7.29 -10.52
CA THR A 44 2.15 -6.84 -10.83
C THR A 44 2.76 -6.00 -9.72
N LEU A 45 4.07 -6.13 -9.57
CA LEU A 45 4.84 -5.32 -8.62
C LEU A 45 4.87 -3.83 -8.99
N ALA A 46 4.70 -3.51 -10.28
CA ALA A 46 4.69 -2.14 -10.78
C ALA A 46 3.51 -1.33 -10.21
N GLU A 47 2.33 -1.95 -10.10
CA GLU A 47 1.14 -1.31 -9.52
C GLU A 47 1.35 -1.02 -8.03
N VAL A 48 1.90 -1.99 -7.28
CA VAL A 48 2.19 -1.82 -5.86
C VAL A 48 3.24 -0.75 -5.64
N THR A 49 4.33 -0.81 -6.40
CA THR A 49 5.41 0.18 -6.34
C THR A 49 4.91 1.58 -6.64
N ARG A 50 3.96 1.74 -7.57
CA ARG A 50 3.34 3.04 -7.86
C ARG A 50 2.61 3.62 -6.65
N TYR A 51 1.89 2.79 -5.87
CA TYR A 51 1.17 3.27 -4.69
C TYR A 51 2.05 3.39 -3.44
N ALA A 52 3.13 2.60 -3.37
CA ALA A 52 4.07 2.58 -2.26
C ALA A 52 5.22 3.60 -2.40
N ARG A 53 5.48 4.12 -3.61
CA ARG A 53 6.68 4.93 -3.94
C ARG A 53 6.93 6.10 -2.99
N ASP A 54 5.88 6.87 -2.69
CA ASP A 54 6.02 8.06 -1.84
C ASP A 54 6.20 7.71 -0.36
N ALA A 55 5.57 6.63 0.11
CA ALA A 55 5.69 6.16 1.50
C ALA A 55 7.02 5.46 1.77
N ASN A 56 7.48 4.63 0.83
CA ASN A 56 8.68 3.82 0.98
C ASN A 56 9.98 4.61 0.83
N ARG A 57 9.98 5.74 0.09
CA ARG A 57 11.21 6.46 -0.26
C ARG A 57 11.97 7.02 0.96
N SER A 58 11.26 7.50 1.98
CA SER A 58 11.91 8.02 3.20
C SER A 58 12.32 6.90 4.17
N MET A 59 11.57 5.80 4.23
CA MET A 59 11.75 4.76 5.25
C MET A 59 12.69 3.62 4.83
N LEU A 60 12.82 3.38 3.52
CA LEU A 60 13.76 2.39 2.99
C LEU A 60 15.21 2.77 3.31
N ASP A 61 15.53 4.06 3.27
CA ASP A 61 16.88 4.56 3.54
C ASP A 61 17.29 4.26 4.99
N ASP A 62 16.42 4.56 5.96
CA ASP A 62 16.68 4.32 7.39
C ASP A 62 16.84 2.83 7.71
N LYS A 63 15.96 1.97 7.17
CA LYS A 63 16.03 0.51 7.41
C LYS A 63 17.21 -0.15 6.71
N ALA A 64 17.58 0.31 5.51
CA ALA A 64 18.72 -0.22 4.79
C ALA A 64 20.03 0.11 5.51
N ILE A 65 20.17 1.34 6.01
CA ILE A 65 21.32 1.76 6.81
C ILE A 65 21.38 1.02 8.14
N THR A 66 20.25 0.88 8.85
CA THR A 66 20.19 0.15 10.13
C THR A 66 20.63 -1.31 10.00
N ARG A 67 20.41 -1.95 8.84
CA ARG A 67 20.85 -3.34 8.60
C ARG A 67 22.34 -3.48 8.25
N LEU A 68 23.02 -2.38 7.94
CA LEU A 68 24.44 -2.37 7.58
C LEU A 68 25.35 -1.97 8.76
N GLY A 69 24.78 -1.51 9.88
CA GLY A 69 25.49 -1.24 11.14
C GLY A 69 25.35 -2.38 12.13
#